data_AF-A0A4R3U607-F1
#
_entry.id   AF-A0A4R3U607-F1
#
_cell.length_a   1.000
_cell.length_b   1.000
_cell.length_c   1.000
_cell.angle_alpha   90.00
_cell.angle_beta   90.00
_cell.angle_gamma   90.00
#
_symmetry.space_group_name_H-M   'P 1'
#
loop_
_entity.id
_entity.type
_entity.pdbx_description
1 polymer ?
#
loop_
_entity_poly.entity_id
_entity_poly.type
_entity_poly.pdbx_seq_one_letter_code
_entity_poly.pdbx_strand_id
1 'polypeptide(L)'
;MLAIKFNSPLPTVTPITHDEREFHAAMGERIAQLRKARSLTQTQLAEVLGVRQQTLQGYESGSRRIPVSALPLLAKTLEVSLEALFGEEPKVGRTRRDPVTQWQEQMEAIAKLPRARQRFVTEMLETVLAQQARA
;
A
#
# COMPACT_ATOMS: atom_id res chain seq x y z
N MET A 1 -26.78 -33.43 5.32
CA MET A 1 -27.17 -32.05 4.98
C MET A 1 -26.78 -31.17 6.18
N LEU A 2 -25.59 -30.56 6.16
CA LEU A 2 -25.06 -29.80 7.31
C LEU A 2 -25.30 -28.31 7.06
N ALA A 3 -26.24 -27.72 7.81
CA ALA A 3 -26.56 -26.29 7.73
C ALA A 3 -25.50 -25.48 8.50
N ILE A 4 -24.69 -24.70 7.78
CA ILE A 4 -23.78 -23.71 8.37
C ILE A 4 -24.64 -22.59 8.94
N LYS A 5 -24.79 -22.54 10.27
CA LYS A 5 -25.43 -21.43 10.97
C LYS A 5 -24.46 -20.24 11.03
N PHE A 6 -24.58 -19.29 10.11
CA PHE A 6 -23.98 -17.96 10.27
C PHE A 6 -24.84 -17.14 11.23
N ASN A 7 -24.60 -17.28 12.53
CA ASN A 7 -25.11 -16.34 13.53
C ASN A 7 -23.93 -15.73 14.28
N SER A 8 -23.25 -14.80 13.62
CA SER A 8 -22.35 -13.85 14.26
C SER A 8 -22.93 -12.47 14.00
N PRO A 9 -23.23 -11.66 15.03
CA PRO A 9 -23.67 -10.30 14.79
C PRO A 9 -22.59 -9.58 13.98
N LEU A 10 -23.03 -8.82 12.96
CA LEU A 10 -22.15 -7.91 12.21
C LEU A 10 -21.34 -7.09 13.22
N PRO A 11 -20.04 -6.83 12.99
CA PRO A 11 -19.25 -5.99 13.89
C PRO A 11 -19.94 -4.63 13.99
N THR A 12 -20.57 -4.39 15.13
CA THR A 12 -21.07 -3.08 15.55
C THR A 12 -19.90 -2.11 15.49
N VAL A 13 -20.13 -0.95 14.86
CA VAL A 13 -19.20 0.18 14.71
C VAL A 13 -18.32 0.29 15.97
N THR A 14 -17.07 -0.13 15.85
CA THR A 14 -16.09 -0.02 16.92
C THR A 14 -15.85 1.46 17.22
N PRO A 15 -15.69 1.85 18.50
CA PRO A 15 -15.20 3.18 18.82
C PRO A 15 -13.88 3.39 18.10
N ILE A 16 -13.72 4.58 17.49
CA ILE A 16 -12.52 4.95 16.74
C ILE A 16 -11.31 4.64 17.62
N THR A 17 -10.50 3.66 17.23
CA THR A 17 -9.29 3.32 17.96
C THR A 17 -8.32 4.51 17.89
N HIS A 18 -7.41 4.62 18.86
CA HIS A 18 -6.40 5.67 18.85
C HIS A 18 -5.61 5.67 17.54
N ASP A 19 -5.25 4.47 17.09
CA ASP A 19 -4.54 4.18 15.85
C ASP A 19 -5.26 4.73 14.61
N GLU A 20 -6.60 4.63 14.53
CA GLU A 20 -7.37 5.19 13.42
C GLU A 20 -7.27 6.71 13.34
N ARG A 21 -7.24 7.41 14.48
CA ARG A 21 -7.09 8.88 14.50
C ARG A 21 -5.70 9.30 14.05
N GLU A 22 -4.68 8.62 14.53
CA GLU A 22 -3.29 8.88 14.15
C GLU A 22 -3.07 8.65 12.65
N PHE A 23 -3.61 7.56 12.12
CA PHE A 23 -3.58 7.28 10.69
C PHE A 23 -4.21 8.41 9.86
N HIS A 24 -5.42 8.86 10.23
CA HIS A 24 -6.08 9.94 9.51
C HIS A 24 -5.35 11.28 9.62
N ALA A 25 -4.75 11.59 10.78
CA ALA A 25 -3.95 12.79 10.96
C ALA A 25 -2.69 12.77 10.08
N ALA A 26 -1.96 11.65 10.07
CA ALA A 26 -0.76 11.50 9.25
C ALA A 26 -1.08 11.57 7.74
N MET A 27 -2.17 10.95 7.29
CA MET A 27 -2.63 11.04 5.91
C MET A 27 -3.05 12.46 5.53
N GLY A 28 -3.76 13.15 6.42
CA GLY A 28 -4.16 14.54 6.26
C GLY A 28 -2.95 15.48 6.10
N GLU A 29 -1.95 15.34 6.97
CA GLU A 29 -0.72 16.12 6.91
C GLU A 29 -0.01 15.92 5.57
N ARG A 30 0.08 14.68 5.11
CA ARG A 30 0.72 14.34 3.83
C ARG A 30 0.01 14.97 2.64
N ILE A 31 -1.34 14.94 2.63
CA ILE A 31 -2.14 15.64 1.62
C ILE A 31 -1.84 17.14 1.63
N ALA A 32 -1.72 17.75 2.81
CA ALA A 32 -1.39 19.17 2.93
C ALA A 32 0.01 19.49 2.36
N GLN A 33 0.99 18.63 2.61
CA GLN A 33 2.35 18.76 2.06
C GLN A 33 2.35 18.63 0.53
N LEU A 34 1.70 17.60 -0.01
CA LEU A 34 1.57 17.38 -1.46
C LEU A 34 0.85 18.52 -2.16
N ARG A 35 -0.24 19.03 -1.56
CA ARG A 35 -0.97 20.19 -2.06
C ARG A 35 -0.06 21.42 -2.16
N LYS A 36 0.73 21.69 -1.12
CA LYS A 36 1.71 22.80 -1.11
C LYS A 36 2.78 22.61 -2.17
N ALA A 37 3.27 21.39 -2.37
CA ALA A 37 4.24 21.06 -3.43
C ALA A 37 3.67 21.32 -4.84
N ARG A 38 2.36 21.20 -5.02
CA ARG A 38 1.63 21.57 -6.25
C ARG A 38 1.22 23.05 -6.31
N SER A 39 1.65 23.87 -5.36
CA SER A 39 1.29 25.29 -5.25
C SER A 39 -0.23 25.55 -5.21
N LEU A 40 -1.01 24.57 -4.75
CA LEU A 40 -2.45 24.69 -4.63
C LEU A 40 -2.84 25.27 -3.26
N THR A 41 -3.80 26.18 -3.24
CA THR A 41 -4.47 26.63 -2.00
C THR A 41 -5.48 25.59 -1.52
N GLN A 42 -5.89 25.66 -0.26
CA GLN A 42 -6.96 24.79 0.25
C GLN A 42 -8.28 25.02 -0.51
N THR A 43 -8.60 26.26 -0.87
CA THR A 43 -9.81 26.56 -1.64
C THR A 43 -9.80 25.87 -3.00
N GLN A 44 -8.68 25.95 -3.74
CA GLN A 44 -8.55 25.31 -5.05
C GLN A 44 -8.68 23.79 -5.00
N LEU A 45 -8.01 23.13 -4.04
CA LEU A 45 -8.15 21.68 -3.92
C LEU A 45 -9.56 21.29 -3.46
N ALA A 46 -10.20 22.09 -2.59
CA ALA A 46 -11.57 21.84 -2.15
C ALA A 46 -12.57 21.96 -3.30
N GLU A 47 -12.41 22.95 -4.18
CA GLU A 47 -13.21 23.12 -5.40
C GLU A 47 -13.12 21.89 -6.31
N VAL A 48 -11.91 21.37 -6.57
CA VAL A 48 -11.72 20.15 -7.37
C VAL A 48 -12.42 18.95 -6.74
N LEU A 49 -12.37 18.82 -5.42
CA LEU A 49 -13.01 17.74 -4.68
C LEU A 49 -14.53 17.94 -4.47
N GLY A 50 -15.09 19.09 -4.87
CA GLY A 50 -16.50 19.40 -4.66
C GLY A 50 -16.87 19.57 -3.17
N VAL A 51 -15.94 20.00 -2.33
CA VAL A 51 -16.16 20.23 -0.88
C VAL A 51 -15.88 21.68 -0.50
N ARG A 52 -16.29 22.07 0.71
CA ARG A 52 -15.97 23.40 1.27
C ARG A 52 -14.51 23.44 1.72
N GLN A 53 -13.88 24.61 1.69
CA GLN A 53 -12.50 24.81 2.16
C GLN A 53 -12.29 24.35 3.62
N GLN A 54 -13.27 24.60 4.51
CA GLN A 54 -13.25 24.09 5.89
C GLN A 54 -13.26 22.55 5.97
N THR A 55 -13.92 21.87 5.02
CA THR A 55 -13.92 20.41 4.96
C THR A 55 -12.52 19.90 4.62
N LEU A 56 -11.86 20.53 3.63
CA LEU A 56 -10.48 20.19 3.30
C LEU A 56 -9.52 20.50 4.45
N GLN A 57 -9.69 21.63 5.15
CA GLN A 57 -8.90 21.92 6.35
C GLN A 57 -9.10 20.84 7.42
N GLY A 58 -10.32 20.32 7.57
CA GLY A 58 -10.61 19.19 8.44
C GLY A 58 -9.90 17.91 8.03
N TYR A 59 -9.85 17.63 6.73
CA TYR A 59 -9.08 16.51 6.17
C TYR A 59 -7.59 16.65 6.46
N GLU A 60 -7.00 17.82 6.18
CA GLU A 60 -5.57 18.07 6.34
C GLU A 60 -5.10 18.06 7.80
N SER A 61 -5.99 18.41 8.74
CA SER A 61 -5.71 18.38 10.19
C SER A 61 -6.01 17.03 10.85
N GLY A 62 -6.59 16.07 10.11
CA GLY A 62 -7.08 14.80 10.68
C GLY A 62 -8.35 14.93 11.56
N SER A 63 -8.88 16.14 11.74
CA SER A 63 -10.12 16.36 12.51
C SER A 63 -11.37 15.85 11.78
N ARG A 64 -11.28 15.62 10.47
CA ARG A 64 -12.31 14.95 9.66
C ARG A 64 -11.70 13.80 8.86
N ARG A 65 -12.43 12.69 8.78
CA ARG A 65 -12.08 11.56 7.91
C ARG A 65 -12.26 11.93 6.45
N ILE A 66 -11.27 11.54 5.65
CA ILE A 66 -11.34 11.62 4.19
C ILE A 66 -12.18 10.43 3.70
N PRO A 67 -13.25 10.64 2.92
CA PRO A 67 -14.00 9.54 2.35
C PRO A 67 -13.14 8.81 1.32
N VAL A 68 -13.19 7.48 1.34
CA VAL A 68 -12.41 6.63 0.41
C VAL A 68 -12.67 6.99 -1.05
N SER A 69 -13.90 7.41 -1.38
CA SER A 69 -14.29 7.86 -2.72
C SER A 69 -13.55 9.12 -3.20
N ALA A 70 -12.99 9.94 -2.31
CA ALA A 70 -12.20 11.11 -2.68
C ALA A 70 -10.73 10.77 -3.01
N LEU A 71 -10.23 9.61 -2.59
CA LEU A 71 -8.82 9.25 -2.73
C LEU A 71 -8.33 9.18 -4.19
N PRO A 72 -9.08 8.59 -5.15
CA PRO A 72 -8.63 8.58 -6.55
C PRO A 72 -8.51 9.98 -7.15
N LEU A 73 -9.44 10.88 -6.79
CA LEU A 73 -9.43 12.25 -7.27
C LEU A 73 -8.31 13.07 -6.62
N LEU A 74 -8.05 12.85 -5.32
CA LEU A 74 -6.89 13.41 -4.62
C LEU A 74 -5.58 13.00 -5.29
N ALA A 75 -5.37 11.70 -5.50
CA ALA A 75 -4.16 11.17 -6.13
C ALA A 75 -3.94 11.76 -7.53
N LYS A 76 -5.01 11.82 -8.34
CA LYS A 76 -4.97 12.43 -9.67
C LYS A 76 -4.62 13.93 -9.62
N THR A 77 -5.27 14.69 -8.74
CA THR A 77 -5.10 16.15 -8.65
C THR A 77 -3.73 16.53 -8.11
N LEU A 78 -3.21 15.75 -7.18
CA LEU A 78 -1.88 15.93 -6.60
C LEU A 78 -0.78 15.27 -7.45
N GLU A 79 -1.17 14.57 -8.53
CA GLU A 79 -0.30 13.84 -9.45
C GLU A 79 0.68 12.93 -8.67
N VAL A 80 0.11 12.07 -7.82
CA VAL A 80 0.82 11.04 -7.05
C VAL A 80 0.06 9.72 -7.11
N SER A 81 0.69 8.64 -6.66
CA SER A 81 0.02 7.36 -6.48
C SER A 81 -0.80 7.33 -5.18
N LEU A 82 -1.67 6.33 -5.01
CA LEU A 82 -2.46 6.18 -3.78
C LEU A 82 -1.56 5.83 -2.58
N GLU A 83 -0.53 5.01 -2.80
CA GLU A 83 0.51 4.62 -1.84
C GLU A 83 1.17 5.87 -1.23
N ALA A 84 1.47 6.86 -2.08
CA ALA A 84 2.05 8.12 -1.64
C ALA A 84 1.12 8.91 -0.71
N LEU A 85 -0.22 8.78 -0.82
CA LEU A 85 -1.14 9.39 0.15
C LEU A 85 -1.08 8.68 1.50
N PHE A 86 -0.93 7.35 1.49
CA PHE A 86 -0.83 6.52 2.69
C PHE A 86 0.55 6.58 3.37
N GLY A 87 1.53 7.24 2.76
CA GLY A 87 2.89 7.36 3.32
C GLY A 87 3.79 6.18 2.99
N GLU A 88 3.35 5.34 2.07
CA GLU A 88 4.24 4.43 1.38
C GLU A 88 4.97 5.26 0.33
N GLU A 89 6.27 5.46 0.50
CA GLU A 89 7.07 6.15 -0.51
C GLU A 89 6.81 5.49 -1.87
N PRO A 90 6.45 6.27 -2.90
CA PRO A 90 6.39 5.70 -4.23
C PRO A 90 7.80 5.24 -4.50
N LYS A 91 7.98 3.93 -4.69
CA LYS A 91 9.24 3.34 -5.19
C LYS A 91 9.42 3.76 -6.65
N VAL A 92 9.40 5.07 -6.94
CA VAL A 92 9.81 5.64 -8.22
C VAL A 92 11.29 5.31 -8.34
N GLY A 93 11.60 4.28 -9.13
CA GLY A 93 12.97 3.81 -9.31
C GLY A 93 13.34 2.51 -8.59
N ARG A 94 12.37 1.75 -8.08
CA ARG A 94 12.58 0.31 -7.87
C ARG A 94 11.37 -0.50 -8.36
N THR A 95 11.30 -0.69 -9.67
CA THR A 95 11.14 -2.05 -10.22
C THR A 95 12.35 -2.90 -9.83
N ARG A 96 12.67 -2.98 -8.54
CA ARG A 96 13.20 -4.22 -8.03
C ARG A 96 11.94 -5.07 -7.99
N ARG A 97 11.65 -5.75 -9.11
CA ARG A 97 10.78 -6.93 -9.18
C ARG A 97 10.86 -7.58 -7.80
N ASP A 98 9.73 -7.66 -7.10
CA ASP A 98 9.70 -8.08 -5.69
C ASP A 98 10.62 -9.30 -5.52
N PRO A 99 11.49 -9.41 -4.50
CA PRO A 99 12.33 -10.59 -4.32
C PRO A 99 11.52 -11.90 -4.43
N VAL A 100 10.25 -11.86 -4.02
CA VAL A 100 9.30 -12.96 -4.19
C VAL A 100 8.97 -13.22 -5.68
N THR A 101 8.72 -12.18 -6.48
CA THR A 101 8.49 -12.31 -7.93
C THR A 101 9.77 -12.74 -8.69
N GLN A 102 10.95 -12.25 -8.30
CA GLN A 102 12.22 -12.69 -8.89
C GLN A 102 12.45 -14.18 -8.64
N TRP A 103 12.21 -14.64 -7.40
CA TRP A 103 12.35 -16.04 -7.05
C TRP A 103 11.34 -16.93 -7.78
N GLN A 104 10.09 -16.48 -7.90
CA GLN A 104 9.05 -17.18 -8.65
C GLN A 104 9.43 -17.37 -10.13
N GLU A 105 9.89 -16.31 -10.79
CA GLU A 105 10.32 -16.39 -12.20
C GLU A 105 11.57 -17.27 -12.37
N GLN A 106 12.51 -17.22 -11.43
CA GLN A 106 13.70 -18.08 -11.44
C GLN A 106 13.32 -19.55 -11.28
N MET A 107 12.40 -19.88 -10.37
CA MET A 107 11.90 -21.25 -10.19
C MET A 107 11.20 -21.76 -11.46
N GLU A 108 10.38 -20.93 -12.10
CA GLU A 108 9.72 -21.30 -13.36
C GLU A 108 10.74 -21.54 -14.49
N ALA A 109 11.76 -20.68 -14.60
CA ALA A 109 12.83 -20.84 -15.56
C ALA A 109 13.62 -22.14 -15.33
N ILE A 110 13.94 -22.46 -14.07
CA ILE A 110 14.62 -23.72 -13.71
C ILE A 110 13.74 -24.93 -14.06
N ALA A 111 12.43 -24.87 -13.81
CA ALA A 111 11.49 -25.94 -14.14
C ALA A 111 11.44 -26.26 -15.66
N LYS A 112 11.77 -25.30 -16.52
CA LYS A 112 11.84 -25.48 -17.99
C LYS A 112 13.19 -25.99 -18.50
N LEU A 113 14.22 -26.04 -17.65
CA LEU A 113 15.56 -26.51 -18.06
C LEU A 113 15.60 -28.04 -18.30
N PRO A 114 16.53 -28.53 -19.13
CA PRO A 114 16.81 -29.95 -19.24
C PRO A 114 17.17 -30.57 -17.87
N ARG A 115 16.79 -31.83 -17.65
CA ARG A 115 16.97 -32.54 -16.36
C ARG A 115 18.40 -32.50 -15.83
N ALA A 116 19.41 -32.54 -16.71
CA ALA A 116 20.81 -32.42 -16.32
C ALA A 116 21.15 -31.07 -15.68
N ARG A 117 20.59 -29.96 -16.21
CA ARG A 117 20.78 -28.62 -15.65
C ARG A 117 19.99 -28.40 -14.37
N GLN A 118 18.81 -29.01 -14.26
CA GLN A 118 18.03 -28.98 -13.01
C GLN A 118 18.80 -29.64 -11.86
N ARG A 119 19.37 -30.83 -12.09
CA ARG A 119 20.18 -31.54 -11.08
C ARG A 119 21.35 -30.69 -10.58
N PHE A 120 22.08 -30.07 -11.50
CA PHE A 120 23.18 -29.18 -11.15
C PHE A 120 22.75 -28.02 -10.24
N VAL A 121 21.60 -27.37 -10.54
CA VAL A 121 21.07 -26.28 -9.71
C VAL A 121 20.66 -26.79 -8.32
N THR A 122 20.05 -27.97 -8.22
CA THR A 122 19.69 -28.60 -6.94
C THR A 122 20.93 -28.92 -6.09
N GLU A 123 21.95 -29.53 -6.68
CA GLU A 123 23.22 -29.86 -5.99
C GLU A 123 23.92 -28.60 -5.46
N MET A 124 23.91 -27.51 -6.24
CA MET A 124 24.42 -26.22 -5.79
C MET A 124 23.63 -25.66 -4.60
N LEU A 125 22.30 -25.70 -4.62
CA LEU A 125 21.47 -25.22 -3.52
C LEU A 125 21.70 -26.02 -2.25
N GLU A 126 21.78 -27.35 -2.34
CA GLU A 126 22.08 -28.22 -1.20
C GLU A 126 23.45 -27.90 -0.59
N THR A 127 24.45 -27.64 -1.44
CA THR A 127 25.80 -27.27 -0.98
C THR A 127 25.79 -25.96 -0.19
N VAL A 128 25.08 -24.94 -0.67
CA VAL A 128 24.98 -23.63 0.01
C VAL A 128 24.22 -23.75 1.34
N LEU A 129 23.10 -24.49 1.35
CA LEU A 129 22.32 -24.73 2.57
C LEU A 129 23.13 -25.50 3.63
N ALA A 130 23.91 -26.49 3.20
CA ALA A 130 24.79 -27.24 4.09
C ALA A 130 25.94 -26.38 4.66
N GLN A 131 26.41 -25.37 3.93
CA GLN A 131 27.43 -24.42 4.42
C GLN A 131 26.89 -23.49 5.51
N GLN A 132 25.65 -23.02 5.38
CA GLN A 132 25.02 -22.16 6.40
C GLN A 132 24.69 -22.89 7.69
N ALA A 133 24.35 -24.18 7.63
CA ALA A 133 24.08 -25.00 8.82
C ALA A 133 25.34 -25.35 9.64
N ARG A 134 26.54 -25.09 9.09
CA ARG A 134 27.83 -25.36 9.74
C ARG A 134 28.50 -24.10 10.30
N ALA A 135 27.92 -22.92 10.06
CA ALA A 135 28.35 -21.63 10.59
C ALA A 135 27.52 -21.26 11.82
#